data_AF-A0A534QBA3-F1
#
_entry.id   AF-A0A534QBA3-F1
#
_cell.length_a   1.000
_cell.length_b   1.000
_cell.length_c   1.000
_cell.angle_alpha   90.00
_cell.angle_beta   90.00
_cell.angle_gamma   90.00
#
_symmetry.space_group_name_H-M   'P 1'
#
loop_
_entity.id
_entity.type
_entity.pdbx_description
1 polymer ?
#
loop_
_entity_poly.entity_id
_entity_poly.type
_entity_poly.pdbx_seq_one_letter_code
_entity_poly.pdbx_strand_id
1 'polypeptide(L)'
;MTIAIGALVLALLERVERLRFRASPLWRAHAASDVIYLLTGYVAGGSLALAYIVATSDWLGRIGLPRLAAPRWASVPLALVALDLGNYTAHWLLHRVDVLWEFHKAHHSSPTLDWLATFRSHLV
;
A
#
# COMPACT_ATOMS: atom_id res chain seq x y z
N MET A 1 -10.69 -2.99 18.92
CA MET A 1 -9.52 -3.39 19.72
C MET A 1 -8.21 -3.26 18.94
N THR A 2 -8.11 -3.77 17.71
CA THR A 2 -6.88 -3.72 16.88
C THR A 2 -6.39 -2.30 16.53
N ILE A 3 -7.31 -1.39 16.15
CA ILE A 3 -6.96 0.02 15.86
C ILE A 3 -6.39 0.72 17.10
N ALA A 4 -6.94 0.43 18.28
CA ALA A 4 -6.47 1.01 19.53
C ALA A 4 -5.07 0.52 19.92
N ILE A 5 -4.77 -0.76 19.69
CA ILE A 5 -3.43 -1.32 19.92
C ILE A 5 -2.42 -0.71 18.92
N GLY A 6 -2.76 -0.63 17.64
CA GLY A 6 -1.90 0.01 16.63
C GLY A 6 -1.63 1.48 16.95
N ALA A 7 -2.67 2.23 17.35
CA ALA A 7 -2.53 3.62 17.77
C ALA A 7 -1.65 3.77 19.03
N LEU A 8 -1.80 2.86 20.01
CA LEU A 8 -0.96 2.85 21.21
C LEU A 8 0.50 2.56 20.87
N VAL A 9 0.78 1.58 20.01
CA VAL A 9 2.14 1.26 19.55
C VAL A 9 2.77 2.46 18.85
N LEU A 10 2.05 3.13 17.94
CA LEU A 10 2.54 4.35 17.28
C LEU A 10 2.81 5.46 18.29
N ALA A 11 1.90 5.70 19.23
CA ALA A 11 2.06 6.70 20.28
C ALA A 11 3.28 6.44 21.18
N LEU A 12 3.62 5.16 21.42
CA LEU A 12 4.83 4.77 22.15
C LEU A 12 6.10 4.95 21.30
N LEU A 13 6.06 4.57 20.02
CA LEU A 13 7.20 4.73 19.11
C LEU A 13 7.53 6.22 18.86
N GLU A 14 6.54 7.10 18.81
CA GLU A 14 6.75 8.56 18.71
C GLU A 14 7.48 9.16 19.91
N ARG A 15 7.50 8.48 21.07
CA ARG A 15 8.27 8.93 22.24
C ARG A 15 9.77 8.65 22.11
N VAL A 16 10.16 7.78 21.19
CA VAL A 16 11.57 7.49 20.92
C VAL A 16 12.12 8.60 20.02
N GLU A 17 13.00 9.45 20.56
CA GLU A 17 13.51 10.62 19.85
C GLU A 17 14.17 10.30 18.51
N ARG A 18 14.85 9.15 18.41
CA ARG A 18 15.44 8.64 17.16
C ARG A 18 14.40 8.27 16.09
N LEU A 19 13.16 8.00 16.49
CA LEU A 19 12.03 7.67 15.62
C LEU A 19 11.08 8.87 15.43
N ARG A 20 11.35 10.02 16.07
CA ARG A 20 10.55 11.23 15.89
C ARG A 20 10.77 11.77 14.48
N PHE A 21 9.80 11.53 13.61
CA PHE A 21 9.69 12.24 12.34
C PHE A 21 9.40 13.72 12.62
N ARG A 22 10.10 14.62 11.93
CA ARG A 22 9.69 16.03 11.89
C ARG A 22 8.31 16.09 11.24
N ALA A 23 7.32 16.59 11.97
CA ALA A 23 5.99 16.76 11.43
C ALA A 23 6.03 17.65 10.18
N SER A 24 5.48 17.16 9.07
CA SER A 24 5.25 17.98 7.88
C SER A 24 4.02 18.87 8.15
N PRO A 25 4.10 20.19 7.93
CA PRO A 25 2.96 21.07 8.14
C PRO A 25 1.78 20.68 7.23
N LEU A 26 0.56 20.66 7.77
CA LEU A 26 -0.66 20.32 7.02
C LEU A 26 -0.91 21.29 5.87
N TRP A 27 -0.63 22.57 6.10
CA TRP A 27 -0.74 23.63 5.10
C TRP A 27 0.64 23.94 4.56
N ARG A 28 0.98 23.31 3.45
CA ARG A 28 2.26 23.47 2.76
C ARG A 28 2.05 23.96 1.34
N ALA A 29 3.12 24.49 0.75
CA ALA A 29 3.15 24.71 -0.68
C ALA A 29 2.76 23.39 -1.39
N HIS A 30 1.88 23.48 -2.38
CA HIS A 30 1.40 22.34 -3.17
C HIS A 30 0.34 21.42 -2.52
N ALA A 31 -0.34 21.87 -1.45
CA ALA A 31 -1.47 21.13 -0.84
C ALA A 31 -2.56 20.69 -1.85
N ALA A 32 -2.82 21.45 -2.91
CA ALA A 32 -3.77 21.05 -3.95
C ALA A 32 -3.30 19.81 -4.74
N SER A 33 -2.02 19.76 -5.13
CA SER A 33 -1.48 18.57 -5.80
C SER A 33 -1.37 17.39 -4.85
N ASP A 34 -1.12 17.62 -3.56
CA ASP A 34 -1.14 16.57 -2.54
C ASP A 34 -2.49 15.87 -2.47
N VAL A 35 -3.58 16.64 -2.48
CA VAL A 35 -4.94 16.08 -2.49
C VAL A 35 -5.20 15.30 -3.78
N ILE A 36 -4.78 15.82 -4.94
CA ILE A 36 -4.91 15.11 -6.22
C ILE A 36 -4.18 13.78 -6.14
N TYR A 37 -2.90 13.78 -5.73
CA TYR A 37 -2.12 12.55 -5.59
C TYR A 37 -2.71 11.59 -4.56
N LEU A 38 -3.17 12.09 -3.42
CA LEU A 38 -3.86 11.26 -2.43
C LEU A 38 -5.05 10.52 -3.06
N LEU A 39 -5.88 11.23 -3.82
CA LEU A 39 -7.04 10.64 -4.49
C LEU A 39 -6.62 9.66 -5.59
N THR A 40 -5.72 10.07 -6.50
CA THR A 40 -5.29 9.21 -7.61
C THR A 40 -4.54 7.99 -7.10
N GLY A 41 -3.71 8.13 -6.07
CA GLY A 41 -2.99 7.03 -5.46
C GLY A 41 -3.85 6.07 -4.67
N TYR A 42 -4.87 6.58 -3.96
CA TYR A 42 -5.83 5.71 -3.30
C TYR A 42 -6.66 4.92 -4.30
N VAL A 43 -7.12 5.57 -5.39
CA VAL A 43 -7.86 4.89 -6.46
C VAL A 43 -6.97 3.89 -7.19
N ALA A 44 -5.76 4.27 -7.60
CA ALA A 44 -4.84 3.39 -8.31
C ALA A 44 -4.41 2.18 -7.45
N GLY A 45 -3.97 2.43 -6.22
CA GLY A 45 -3.58 1.38 -5.28
C GLY A 45 -4.75 0.47 -4.90
N GLY A 46 -5.93 1.04 -4.63
CA GLY A 46 -7.15 0.28 -4.36
C GLY A 46 -7.61 -0.57 -5.54
N SER A 47 -7.52 -0.03 -6.77
CA SER A 47 -7.87 -0.75 -8.00
C SER A 47 -6.91 -1.92 -8.26
N LEU A 48 -5.60 -1.72 -8.04
CA LEU A 48 -4.60 -2.78 -8.18
C LEU A 48 -4.81 -3.89 -7.13
N ALA A 49 -5.06 -3.51 -5.87
CA ALA A 49 -5.35 -4.48 -4.81
C ALA A 49 -6.62 -5.29 -5.12
N LEU A 50 -7.68 -4.63 -5.59
CA LEU A 50 -8.91 -5.31 -6.00
C LEU A 50 -8.68 -6.24 -7.19
N ALA A 51 -7.97 -5.78 -8.23
CA ALA A 51 -7.63 -6.59 -9.39
C ALA A 51 -6.82 -7.84 -8.99
N TYR A 52 -5.85 -7.68 -8.08
CA TYR A 52 -5.09 -8.79 -7.51
C TYR A 52 -5.98 -9.79 -6.77
N ILE A 53 -6.89 -9.32 -5.90
CA ILE A 53 -7.82 -10.18 -5.16
C ILE A 53 -8.74 -10.94 -6.13
N VAL A 54 -9.30 -10.27 -7.13
CA VAL A 54 -10.20 -10.89 -8.13
C VAL A 54 -9.45 -11.93 -8.96
N ALA A 55 -8.30 -11.56 -9.52
CA ALA A 55 -7.50 -12.46 -10.34
C ALA A 55 -7.04 -13.70 -9.56
N THR A 56 -6.60 -13.51 -8.31
CA THR A 56 -6.16 -14.62 -7.46
C THR A 56 -7.33 -15.51 -7.06
N SER A 57 -8.49 -14.92 -6.74
CA SER A 57 -9.70 -15.68 -6.37
C SER A 57 -10.23 -16.51 -7.54
N ASP A 58 -10.26 -15.94 -8.75
CA ASP A 58 -10.67 -16.63 -9.96
C ASP A 58 -9.70 -17.76 -10.31
N TRP A 59 -8.39 -17.50 -10.28
CA TRP A 59 -7.37 -18.51 -10.51
C TRP A 59 -7.47 -19.68 -9.52
N LEU A 60 -7.63 -19.39 -8.23
CA LEU A 60 -7.85 -20.40 -7.19
C LEU A 60 -9.12 -21.22 -7.45
N GLY A 61 -10.21 -20.58 -7.90
CA GLY A 61 -11.44 -21.26 -8.29
C GLY A 61 -11.23 -22.24 -9.45
N ARG A 62 -10.50 -21.83 -10.49
CA ARG A 62 -10.20 -22.66 -11.68
C ARG A 62 -9.37 -23.90 -11.37
N ILE A 63 -8.48 -23.82 -10.37
CA ILE A 63 -7.66 -24.96 -9.93
C ILE A 63 -8.31 -25.81 -8.82
N GLY A 64 -9.58 -25.56 -8.50
CA GLY A 64 -10.34 -26.35 -7.51
C GLY A 64 -10.10 -25.97 -6.05
N LEU A 65 -9.52 -24.80 -5.78
CA LEU A 65 -9.22 -24.26 -4.44
C LEU A 65 -9.98 -22.95 -4.13
N PRO A 66 -11.30 -22.82 -4.41
CA PRO A 66 -12.03 -21.54 -4.29
C PRO A 66 -12.07 -20.98 -2.85
N ARG A 67 -11.76 -21.83 -1.86
CA ARG A 67 -11.50 -21.43 -0.47
C ARG A 67 -10.31 -22.25 -0.02
N LEU A 68 -9.21 -21.60 0.33
CA LEU A 68 -8.19 -22.27 1.14
C LEU A 68 -8.93 -22.85 2.36
N ALA A 69 -8.93 -24.17 2.50
CA ALA A 69 -9.53 -24.88 3.64
C ALA A 69 -8.69 -24.67 4.91
N ALA A 70 -8.19 -23.46 5.10
CA ALA A 70 -7.43 -23.05 6.26
C ALA A 70 -8.40 -22.94 7.45
N PRO A 71 -8.00 -23.42 8.64
CA PRO A 71 -8.71 -23.11 9.86
C PRO A 71 -8.93 -21.60 9.99
N ARG A 72 -10.06 -21.17 10.56
CA ARG A 72 -10.41 -19.74 10.68
C ARG A 72 -9.30 -18.89 11.33
N TRP A 73 -8.53 -19.48 12.24
CA TRP A 73 -7.40 -18.81 12.90
C TRP A 73 -6.23 -18.55 11.94
N ALA A 74 -6.05 -19.38 10.91
CA ALA A 74 -4.98 -19.28 9.93
C ALA A 74 -5.36 -18.41 8.72
N SER A 75 -6.65 -18.17 8.49
CA SER A 75 -7.13 -17.38 7.35
C SER A 75 -6.55 -15.96 7.31
N VAL A 76 -6.47 -15.28 8.46
CA VAL A 76 -5.94 -13.91 8.54
C VAL A 76 -4.43 -13.86 8.32
N PRO A 77 -3.59 -14.67 9.00
CA PRO A 77 -2.15 -14.72 8.70
C PRO A 77 -1.85 -15.07 7.23
N LEU A 78 -2.55 -16.04 6.66
CA LEU A 78 -2.35 -16.42 5.26
C LEU A 78 -2.74 -15.30 4.30
N ALA A 79 -3.84 -14.59 4.57
CA ALA A 79 -4.23 -13.43 3.78
C ALA A 79 -3.20 -12.30 3.87
N LEU A 80 -2.64 -12.04 5.06
CA LEU A 80 -1.58 -11.03 5.25
C LEU A 80 -0.32 -11.39 4.45
N VAL A 81 0.14 -12.64 4.53
CA VAL A 81 1.30 -13.11 3.76
C VAL A 81 1.03 -13.02 2.26
N ALA A 82 -0.17 -13.41 1.80
CA ALA A 82 -0.53 -13.33 0.40
C ALA A 82 -0.57 -11.88 -0.11
N LEU A 83 -1.16 -10.96 0.67
CA LEU A 83 -1.19 -9.54 0.35
C LEU A 83 0.22 -8.93 0.31
N ASP A 84 1.07 -9.25 1.29
CA ASP A 84 2.44 -8.75 1.35
C ASP A 84 3.27 -9.26 0.16
N LEU A 85 3.21 -10.56 -0.13
CA LEU A 85 3.91 -11.14 -1.27
C LEU A 85 3.41 -10.61 -2.61
N GLY A 86 2.09 -10.43 -2.75
CA GLY A 86 1.47 -9.81 -3.92
C GLY A 86 1.95 -8.38 -4.13
N ASN A 87 1.96 -7.57 -3.08
CA ASN A 87 2.44 -6.20 -3.11
C ASN A 87 3.94 -6.13 -3.44
N TYR A 88 4.76 -6.98 -2.81
CA TYR A 88 6.20 -7.08 -3.09
C TYR A 88 6.44 -7.43 -4.56
N THR A 89 5.72 -8.41 -5.10
CA THR A 89 5.86 -8.85 -6.49
C THR A 89 5.45 -7.74 -7.45
N ALA A 90 4.33 -7.06 -7.19
CA ALA A 90 3.88 -5.93 -7.99
C ALA A 90 4.91 -4.78 -7.97
N HIS A 91 5.44 -4.45 -6.80
CA HIS A 91 6.49 -3.43 -6.65
C HIS A 91 7.78 -3.81 -7.37
N TRP A 92 8.20 -5.07 -7.27
CA TRP A 92 9.36 -5.58 -8.01
C TRP A 92 9.16 -5.48 -9.52
N LEU A 93 7.99 -5.85 -10.04
CA LEU A 93 7.66 -5.71 -11.46
C LEU A 93 7.63 -4.25 -11.91
N LEU A 94 7.07 -3.35 -11.10
CA LEU A 94 7.06 -1.89 -11.30
C LEU A 94 8.46 -1.30 -11.43
N HIS A 95 9.46 -1.92 -10.78
CA HIS A 95 10.87 -1.53 -10.89
C HIS A 95 11.64 -2.24 -12.02
N ARG A 96 11.12 -3.35 -12.54
CA ARG A 96 11.86 -4.23 -13.47
C ARG A 96 11.41 -4.09 -14.93
N VAL A 97 10.14 -3.76 -15.17
CA VAL A 97 9.54 -3.68 -16.50
C VAL A 97 9.40 -2.21 -16.92
N ASP A 98 10.00 -1.82 -18.05
CA ASP A 98 10.10 -0.41 -18.48
C ASP A 98 8.74 0.29 -18.56
N VAL A 99 7.73 -0.37 -19.13
CA VAL A 99 6.37 0.20 -19.23
C VAL A 99 5.77 0.42 -17.85
N LEU A 100 6.01 -0.49 -16.89
CA LEU A 100 5.50 -0.35 -15.53
C LEU A 100 6.27 0.72 -14.74
N TRP A 101 7.56 0.87 -15.03
CA TRP A 101 8.39 1.91 -14.43
C TRP A 101 7.92 3.31 -14.80
N GLU A 102 7.43 3.53 -16.02
CA GLU A 102 6.86 4.82 -16.42
C GLU A 102 5.72 5.25 -15.49
N PHE A 103 4.93 4.29 -14.99
CA PHE A 103 3.92 4.54 -13.96
C PHE A 103 4.51 4.70 -12.56
N HIS A 104 5.54 3.92 -12.24
CA HIS A 104 6.11 3.89 -10.91
C HIS A 104 7.02 5.08 -10.58
N LYS A 105 7.66 5.71 -11.57
CA LYS A 105 8.59 6.82 -11.34
C LYS A 105 7.93 8.05 -10.69
N ALA A 106 6.61 8.24 -10.86
CA ALA A 106 5.88 9.30 -10.15
C ALA A 106 5.93 9.12 -8.63
N HIS A 107 5.86 7.88 -8.16
CA HIS A 107 6.00 7.54 -6.73
C HIS A 107 7.41 7.90 -6.24
N HIS A 108 8.43 7.59 -7.02
CA HIS A 108 9.83 7.96 -6.73
C HIS A 108 10.16 9.44 -6.93
N SER A 109 9.23 10.24 -7.46
CA SER A 109 9.46 11.68 -7.68
C SER A 109 9.25 12.55 -6.43
N SER A 110 8.93 11.94 -5.27
CA SER A 110 8.72 12.68 -4.03
C SER A 110 10.01 13.37 -3.57
N PRO A 111 10.03 14.72 -3.45
CA PRO A 111 11.21 15.44 -2.96
C PRO A 111 11.43 15.24 -1.46
N THR A 112 10.39 14.82 -0.73
CA THR A 112 10.41 14.60 0.72
C THR A 112 9.77 13.26 1.05
N LEU A 113 10.33 12.57 2.05
CA LEU A 113 9.75 11.35 2.59
C LEU A 113 8.78 11.72 3.73
N ASP A 114 7.52 11.92 3.35
CA ASP A 114 6.42 12.23 4.25
C ASP A 114 5.27 11.24 4.07
N TRP A 115 4.19 11.42 4.84
CA TRP A 115 3.04 10.52 4.85
C TRP A 115 2.21 10.54 3.54
N LEU A 116 2.42 11.51 2.66
CA LEU A 116 1.76 11.60 1.34
C LEU A 116 2.60 10.98 0.23
N ALA A 117 3.91 10.81 0.43
CA ALA A 117 4.82 10.26 -0.57
C ALA A 117 4.34 8.90 -1.12
N THR A 118 3.75 8.06 -0.27
CA THR A 118 3.19 6.76 -0.67
C THR A 118 2.10 6.88 -1.73
N PHE A 119 1.28 7.93 -1.69
CA PHE A 119 0.13 8.10 -2.58
C PHE A 119 0.47 8.84 -3.87
N ARG A 120 1.73 9.22 -4.07
CA ARG A 120 2.13 9.95 -5.28
C ARG A 120 2.17 9.05 -6.51
N SER A 121 1.03 8.66 -7.03
CA SER A 121 0.92 7.85 -8.26
C SER A 121 -0.12 8.42 -9.21
N HIS A 122 -0.02 8.03 -10.48
CA HIS A 122 -0.93 8.43 -11.54
C HIS A 122 -1.82 7.26 -11.98
N LEU A 123 -2.98 7.60 -12.53
CA LEU A 123 -4.04 6.67 -12.93
C LEU A 123 -3.94 6.18 -14.37
N VAL A 124 -3.00 6.73 -15.14
CA VAL A 124 -2.95 6.60 -16.60
C VAL A 124 -1.63 6.05 -17.01
#